data_AF-A0A2E8NBJ2-F1
#
_entry.id   AF-A0A2E8NBJ2-F1
#
_cell.length_a   1.000
_cell.length_b   1.000
_cell.length_c   1.000
_cell.angle_alpha   90.00
_cell.angle_beta   90.00
_cell.angle_gamma   90.00
#
_symmetry.space_group_name_H-M   'P 1'
#
loop_
_entity.id
_entity.type
_entity.pdbx_description
1 polymer ?
#
loop_
_entity_poly.entity_id
_entity_poly.type
_entity_poly.pdbx_seq_one_letter_code
_entity_poly.pdbx_strand_id
1 'polypeptide(L)'
;MAPTTGTLAITGDDDADLLLNTDPLALLVGMLLDQQVPMEWAFKGPATLIQRLDFADGRMDAAAIAEMDPEAFLEACRTKPAIHRFPKSMAGRIQDLCRHLVDHHGGDAADVWIGATDGEDLSRRLRDLPGYGAEKTSIFVAILAKR
;
A
#
# COMPACT_ATOMS: atom_id res chain seq x y z
N MET A 1 13.06 16.00 -0.78
CA MET A 1 12.81 14.67 -1.36
C MET A 1 12.24 14.88 -2.74
N ALA A 2 12.86 14.34 -3.79
CA ALA A 2 12.35 14.50 -5.15
C ALA A 2 11.02 13.74 -5.29
N PRO A 3 9.97 14.33 -5.88
CA PRO A 3 8.74 13.58 -6.14
C PRO A 3 9.05 12.55 -7.22
N THR A 4 8.83 11.27 -6.92
CA THR A 4 8.80 10.20 -7.94
C THR A 4 7.58 10.43 -8.82
N THR A 5 7.75 11.22 -9.88
CA THR A 5 6.71 11.51 -10.86
C THR A 5 6.53 10.32 -11.80
N GLY A 6 5.87 9.26 -11.32
CA GLY A 6 5.38 8.20 -12.19
C GLY A 6 4.12 8.63 -12.96
N THR A 7 3.75 7.88 -13.99
CA THR A 7 2.52 8.09 -14.77
C THR A 7 1.54 6.92 -14.61
N LEU A 8 1.49 6.31 -13.43
CA LEU A 8 0.51 5.25 -13.17
C LEU A 8 -0.89 5.81 -13.30
N ALA A 9 -1.71 5.18 -14.15
CA ALA A 9 -3.12 5.47 -14.33
C ALA A 9 -3.88 4.14 -14.20
N ILE A 10 -4.13 3.72 -12.96
CA ILE A 10 -4.68 2.40 -12.64
C ILE A 10 -6.16 2.52 -12.32
N THR A 11 -6.53 3.53 -11.54
CA THR A 11 -7.85 3.62 -10.92
C THR A 11 -8.88 4.33 -11.80
N GLY A 12 -8.41 5.11 -12.80
CA GLY A 12 -9.25 6.01 -13.60
C GLY A 12 -9.78 7.20 -12.81
N ASP A 13 -9.15 7.50 -11.67
CA ASP A 13 -9.40 8.64 -10.80
C ASP A 13 -8.08 9.38 -10.59
N ASP A 14 -8.00 10.63 -11.06
CA ASP A 14 -6.74 11.37 -11.14
C ASP A 14 -6.10 11.59 -9.75
N ASP A 15 -6.90 11.79 -8.71
CA ASP A 15 -6.40 12.01 -7.35
C ASP A 15 -5.89 10.72 -6.72
N ALA A 16 -6.61 9.61 -6.90
CA ALA A 16 -6.16 8.30 -6.44
C ALA A 16 -4.90 7.85 -7.21
N ASP A 17 -4.84 8.07 -8.52
CA ASP A 17 -3.66 7.78 -9.33
C ASP A 17 -2.47 8.66 -8.95
N LEU A 18 -2.66 9.96 -8.68
CA LEU A 18 -1.62 10.84 -8.15
C LEU A 18 -1.08 10.33 -6.80
N LEU A 19 -1.96 9.91 -5.91
CA LEU A 19 -1.56 9.33 -4.62
C LEU A 19 -0.68 8.09 -4.82
N LEU A 20 -1.06 7.16 -5.70
CA LEU A 20 -0.26 5.95 -5.98
C LEU A 20 1.12 6.26 -6.57
N ASN A 21 1.24 7.37 -7.30
CA ASN A 21 2.52 7.82 -7.84
C ASN A 21 3.40 8.50 -6.78
N THR A 22 2.81 9.15 -5.77
CA THR A 22 3.52 10.02 -4.83
C THR A 22 3.68 9.44 -3.42
N ASP A 23 2.85 8.48 -3.03
CA ASP A 23 2.89 7.83 -1.71
C ASP A 23 3.30 6.35 -1.83
N PRO A 24 4.53 6.00 -1.42
CA PRO A 24 5.05 4.64 -1.38
C PRO A 24 4.17 3.62 -0.65
N LEU A 25 3.59 4.01 0.49
CA LEU A 25 2.77 3.12 1.31
C LEU A 25 1.41 2.90 0.65
N ALA A 26 0.83 3.94 0.04
CA ALA A 26 -0.40 3.81 -0.74
C ALA A 26 -0.22 2.80 -1.88
N LEU A 27 0.92 2.84 -2.59
CA LEU A 27 1.20 1.89 -3.67
C LEU A 27 1.32 0.45 -3.15
N LEU A 28 2.02 0.22 -2.04
CA LEU A 28 2.13 -1.10 -1.42
C LEU A 28 0.78 -1.63 -0.92
N VAL A 29 -0.06 -0.77 -0.33
CA VAL A 29 -1.40 -1.15 0.14
C VAL A 29 -2.32 -1.46 -1.05
N GLY A 30 -2.26 -0.69 -2.13
CA GLY A 30 -3.01 -0.97 -3.37
C GLY A 30 -2.69 -2.36 -3.93
N MET A 31 -1.40 -2.69 -4.05
CA MET A 31 -0.96 -4.03 -4.49
C MET A 31 -1.36 -5.12 -3.50
N LEU A 32 -1.29 -4.88 -2.18
CA LEU A 32 -1.73 -5.85 -1.18
C LEU A 32 -3.21 -6.20 -1.36
N LEU A 33 -4.05 -5.18 -1.60
CA LEU A 33 -5.49 -5.29 -1.83
C LEU A 33 -5.85 -5.93 -3.17
N ASP A 34 -4.95 -5.97 -4.16
CA ASP A 34 -5.18 -6.55 -5.48
C ASP A 34 -5.25 -8.08 -5.41
N GLN A 35 -6.38 -8.59 -4.92
CA GLN A 35 -6.65 -10.02 -4.86
C GLN A 35 -8.15 -10.31 -4.84
N GLN A 36 -8.60 -10.99 -5.91
CA GLN A 36 -9.99 -11.41 -6.08
C GLN A 36 -10.99 -10.23 -6.14
N VAL A 37 -10.53 -9.05 -6.50
CA VAL A 37 -11.32 -7.86 -6.85
C VAL A 37 -10.72 -7.23 -8.11
N PRO A 38 -11.46 -6.36 -8.84
CA PRO A 38 -10.88 -5.56 -9.90
C PRO A 38 -9.72 -4.68 -9.39
N MET A 39 -8.68 -4.54 -10.20
CA MET A 39 -7.47 -3.79 -9.85
C MET A 39 -7.80 -2.34 -9.51
N GLU A 40 -8.70 -1.71 -10.27
CA GLU A 40 -9.14 -0.33 -10.07
C GLU A 40 -9.77 -0.13 -8.68
N TRP A 41 -10.50 -1.13 -8.17
CA TRP A 41 -11.07 -1.08 -6.83
C TRP A 41 -9.98 -1.24 -5.77
N ALA A 42 -9.09 -2.24 -5.93
CA ALA A 42 -7.99 -2.45 -4.98
C ALA A 42 -7.11 -1.20 -4.82
N PHE A 43 -6.71 -0.60 -5.93
CA PHE A 43 -5.83 0.56 -5.96
C PHE A 43 -6.53 1.87 -5.56
N LYS A 44 -7.86 1.94 -5.51
CA LYS A 44 -8.62 3.04 -4.86
C LYS A 44 -8.70 2.92 -3.32
N GLY A 45 -8.40 1.75 -2.77
CA GLY A 45 -8.44 1.49 -1.33
C GLY A 45 -7.63 2.49 -0.48
N PRO A 46 -6.37 2.80 -0.83
CA PRO A 46 -5.54 3.77 -0.11
C PRO A 46 -6.17 5.17 0.00
N ALA A 47 -6.65 5.73 -1.11
CA ALA A 47 -7.30 7.05 -1.10
C ALA A 47 -8.55 7.06 -0.21
N THR A 48 -9.32 5.98 -0.25
CA THR A 48 -10.49 5.80 0.61
C THR A 48 -10.11 5.76 2.09
N LEU A 49 -9.00 5.11 2.45
CA LEU A 49 -8.52 5.06 3.83
C LEU A 49 -8.01 6.42 4.32
N ILE A 50 -7.30 7.17 3.48
CA ILE A 50 -6.84 8.52 3.82
C ILE A 50 -8.01 9.44 4.16
N GLN A 51 -9.06 9.42 3.34
CA GLN A 51 -10.28 10.19 3.59
C GLN A 51 -10.99 9.81 4.91
N ARG A 52 -10.91 8.54 5.32
CA ARG A 52 -11.61 8.03 6.52
C ARG A 52 -10.84 8.24 7.82
N LEU A 53 -9.51 8.14 7.74
CA LEU A 53 -8.62 8.20 8.89
C LEU A 53 -8.07 9.61 9.15
N ASP A 54 -8.39 10.56 8.26
CA ASP A 54 -8.04 11.98 8.39
C ASP A 54 -6.53 12.20 8.62
N PHE A 55 -5.70 11.54 7.82
CA PHE A 55 -4.25 11.73 7.91
C PHE A 55 -3.90 13.18 7.55
N ALA A 56 -3.23 13.87 8.48
CA ALA A 56 -3.01 15.32 8.45
C ALA A 56 -2.37 15.84 7.14
N ASP A 57 -1.50 15.05 6.50
CA ASP A 57 -0.77 15.43 5.30
C ASP A 57 -1.34 14.81 4.01
N GLY A 58 -2.53 14.20 4.07
CA GLY A 58 -3.13 13.50 2.93
C GLY A 58 -2.31 12.29 2.47
N ARG A 59 -1.53 11.70 3.38
CA ARG A 59 -0.60 10.58 3.14
C ARG A 59 -0.83 9.46 4.12
N MET A 60 -0.48 8.23 3.74
CA MET A 60 -0.56 7.11 4.67
C MET A 60 0.65 7.12 5.62
N ASP A 61 0.43 6.78 6.89
CA ASP A 61 1.47 6.66 7.90
C ASP A 61 1.50 5.21 8.43
N ALA A 62 2.64 4.53 8.21
CA ALA A 62 2.81 3.14 8.62
C ALA A 62 2.76 2.97 10.16
N ALA A 63 3.38 3.87 10.92
CA ALA A 63 3.39 3.80 12.38
C ALA A 63 1.98 4.03 12.93
N ALA A 64 1.28 5.05 12.43
CA ALA A 64 -0.08 5.33 12.84
C ALA A 64 -1.03 4.15 12.57
N ILE A 65 -0.92 3.50 11.41
CA ILE A 65 -1.76 2.35 11.06
C ILE A 65 -1.39 1.11 11.88
N ALA A 66 -0.10 0.86 12.10
CA ALA A 66 0.39 -0.29 12.86
C ALA A 66 -0.01 -0.24 14.34
N GLU A 67 -0.08 0.96 14.93
CA GLU A 67 -0.45 1.20 16.33
C GLU A 67 -1.96 1.39 16.54
N MET A 68 -2.72 1.62 15.47
CA MET A 68 -4.17 1.83 15.55
C MET A 68 -4.89 0.63 16.17
N ASP A 69 -5.90 0.89 16.99
CA ASP A 69 -6.78 -0.16 17.50
C ASP A 69 -7.35 -1.00 16.33
N PRO A 70 -7.20 -2.34 16.36
CA PRO A 70 -7.60 -3.19 15.24
C PRO A 70 -9.09 -3.11 14.89
N GLU A 71 -9.97 -2.88 15.87
CA GLU A 71 -11.40 -2.76 15.62
C GLU A 71 -11.71 -1.40 14.97
N ALA A 72 -11.10 -0.32 15.47
CA ALA A 72 -11.21 1.01 14.86
C ALA A 72 -10.71 1.03 13.40
N PHE A 73 -9.57 0.40 13.12
CA PHE A 73 -9.06 0.29 11.75
C PHE A 73 -9.97 -0.57 10.87
N LEU A 74 -10.50 -1.67 11.41
CA LEU A 74 -11.49 -2.49 10.72
C LEU A 74 -12.76 -1.69 10.38
N GLU A 75 -13.26 -0.84 11.28
CA GLU A 75 -14.39 0.07 10.99
C GLU A 75 -14.10 0.94 9.77
N ALA A 76 -12.91 1.54 9.71
CA ALA A 76 -12.48 2.33 8.56
C ALA A 76 -12.44 1.49 7.27
N CYS A 77 -11.95 0.25 7.31
CA CYS A 77 -11.92 -0.63 6.14
C CYS A 77 -13.31 -1.08 5.68
N ARG A 78 -14.23 -1.40 6.62
CA ARG A 78 -15.54 -2.00 6.31
C ARG A 78 -16.67 -0.99 6.09
N THR A 79 -16.48 0.28 6.48
CA THR A 79 -17.44 1.36 6.22
C THR A 79 -17.78 1.40 4.74
N LYS A 80 -19.08 1.48 4.41
CA LYS A 80 -19.55 1.38 3.01
C LYS A 80 -19.27 2.65 2.21
N PRO A 81 -18.84 2.55 0.94
CA PRO A 81 -18.45 1.32 0.25
C PRO A 81 -17.15 0.74 0.83
N ALA A 82 -17.11 -0.56 1.15
CA ALA A 82 -15.93 -1.16 1.77
C ALA A 82 -14.73 -1.12 0.83
N ILE A 83 -13.51 -1.04 1.38
CA ILE A 83 -12.28 -0.99 0.57
C ILE A 83 -11.99 -2.32 -0.14
N HIS A 84 -12.62 -3.42 0.30
CA HIS A 84 -12.45 -4.75 -0.26
C HIS A 84 -13.67 -5.61 0.05
N ARG A 85 -13.89 -6.69 -0.71
CA ARG A 85 -14.90 -7.73 -0.42
C ARG A 85 -14.63 -8.57 0.83
N PHE A 86 -13.46 -8.40 1.46
CA PHE A 86 -13.00 -9.14 2.65
C PHE A 86 -12.37 -8.18 3.67
N PRO A 87 -13.11 -7.17 4.16
CA PRO A 87 -12.53 -6.05 4.90
C PRO A 87 -11.82 -6.49 6.18
N LYS A 88 -12.35 -7.49 6.90
CA LYS A 88 -11.71 -8.03 8.12
C LYS A 88 -10.32 -8.61 7.86
N SER A 89 -10.18 -9.41 6.81
CA SER A 89 -8.89 -10.03 6.47
C SER A 89 -7.90 -8.97 5.96
N MET A 90 -8.38 -8.04 5.12
CA MET A 90 -7.51 -7.00 4.56
C MET A 90 -7.06 -5.97 5.61
N ALA A 91 -7.92 -5.62 6.58
CA ALA A 91 -7.53 -4.73 7.68
C ALA A 91 -6.32 -5.28 8.45
N GLY A 92 -6.39 -6.54 8.89
CA GLY A 92 -5.27 -7.18 9.59
C GLY A 92 -3.99 -7.23 8.74
N ARG A 93 -4.11 -7.60 7.45
CA ARG A 93 -2.95 -7.64 6.55
C ARG A 93 -2.30 -6.29 6.33
N ILE A 94 -3.09 -5.21 6.23
CA ILE A 94 -2.54 -3.86 6.10
C ILE A 94 -1.79 -3.48 7.38
N GLN A 95 -2.33 -3.77 8.57
CA GLN A 95 -1.62 -3.51 9.82
C GLN A 95 -0.34 -4.34 9.95
N ASP A 96 -0.35 -5.60 9.54
CA ASP A 96 0.85 -6.46 9.54
C ASP A 96 1.91 -5.95 8.56
N LEU A 97 1.51 -5.52 7.36
CA LEU A 97 2.39 -4.84 6.41
C LEU A 97 3.01 -3.59 7.03
N CYS A 98 2.18 -2.72 7.63
CA CYS A 98 2.66 -1.48 8.24
C CYS A 98 3.61 -1.75 9.41
N ARG A 99 3.32 -2.74 10.25
CA ARG A 99 4.20 -3.15 11.36
C ARG A 99 5.54 -3.69 10.85
N HIS A 100 5.53 -4.52 9.80
CA HIS A 100 6.76 -4.96 9.16
C HIS A 100 7.59 -3.78 8.62
N LEU A 101 6.95 -2.79 8.01
CA LEU A 101 7.62 -1.58 7.53
C LEU A 101 8.21 -0.77 8.69
N VAL A 102 7.52 -0.65 9.83
CA VAL A 102 8.07 -0.02 11.03
C VAL A 102 9.31 -0.78 11.54
N ASP A 103 9.17 -2.09 11.70
CA ASP A 103 10.20 -2.93 12.32
C ASP A 103 11.48 -3.07 11.47
N HIS A 104 11.33 -3.12 10.14
CA HIS A 104 12.43 -3.45 9.22
C HIS A 104 12.86 -2.30 8.31
N HIS A 105 12.01 -1.30 8.13
CA HIS A 105 12.22 -0.17 7.21
C HIS A 105 12.02 1.20 7.90
N GLY A 106 11.93 1.24 9.23
CA GLY A 106 11.77 2.48 9.99
C GLY A 106 10.46 3.24 9.69
N GLY A 107 9.47 2.54 9.15
CA GLY A 107 8.19 3.10 8.71
C GLY A 107 8.22 3.70 7.29
N ASP A 108 9.37 3.73 6.62
CA ASP A 108 9.50 4.25 5.26
C ASP A 108 9.26 3.14 4.22
N ALA A 109 8.06 3.11 3.64
CA ALA A 109 7.71 2.20 2.56
C ALA A 109 8.63 2.32 1.33
N ALA A 110 9.24 3.49 1.07
CA ALA A 110 10.14 3.65 -0.08
C ALA A 110 11.46 2.89 0.09
N ASP A 111 11.89 2.65 1.33
CA ASP A 111 13.14 1.93 1.63
C ASP A 111 13.13 0.51 1.07
N VAL A 112 11.95 -0.10 0.88
CA VAL A 112 11.80 -1.42 0.26
C VAL A 112 12.52 -1.50 -1.09
N TRP A 113 12.47 -0.43 -1.90
CA TRP A 113 13.16 -0.39 -3.20
C TRP A 113 14.35 0.56 -3.25
N ILE A 114 14.35 1.66 -2.49
CA ILE A 114 15.51 2.56 -2.44
C ILE A 114 16.70 1.89 -1.76
N GLY A 115 16.45 1.08 -0.74
CA GLY A 115 17.48 0.35 -0.01
C GLY A 115 17.95 -0.93 -0.71
N ALA A 116 17.34 -1.33 -1.83
CA ALA A 116 17.71 -2.54 -2.55
C ALA A 116 19.02 -2.36 -3.32
N THR A 117 19.92 -3.35 -3.23
CA THR A 117 21.22 -3.29 -3.93
C THR A 117 21.14 -3.69 -5.41
N ASP A 118 20.18 -4.55 -5.74
CA ASP A 118 19.93 -5.05 -7.09
C ASP A 118 18.49 -5.62 -7.18
N GLY A 119 18.13 -6.15 -8.35
CA GLY A 119 16.80 -6.71 -8.59
C GLY A 119 16.48 -8.00 -7.82
N GLU A 120 17.50 -8.78 -7.45
CA GLU A 120 17.32 -9.99 -6.63
C GLU A 120 17.02 -9.59 -5.18
N ASP A 121 17.77 -8.62 -4.65
CA ASP A 121 17.52 -8.06 -3.32
C ASP A 121 16.15 -7.37 -3.25
N LEU A 122 15.76 -6.59 -4.26
CA LEU A 122 14.42 -6.01 -4.35
C LEU A 122 13.33 -7.09 -4.31
N SER A 123 13.49 -8.15 -5.10
CA SER A 123 12.52 -9.26 -5.15
C SER A 123 12.47 -10.03 -3.83
N ARG A 124 13.58 -10.11 -3.09
CA ARG A 124 13.61 -10.68 -1.74
C ARG A 124 12.88 -9.77 -0.75
N ARG A 125 13.24 -8.49 -0.67
CA ARG A 125 12.60 -7.49 0.20
C ARG A 125 11.08 -7.44 0.00
N LEU A 126 10.62 -7.43 -1.25
CA LEU A 126 9.19 -7.47 -1.56
C LEU A 126 8.51 -8.76 -1.11
N ARG A 127 9.18 -9.92 -1.18
CA ARG A 127 8.62 -11.20 -0.70
C ARG A 127 8.58 -11.31 0.81
N ASP A 128 9.44 -10.57 1.52
CA ASP A 128 9.46 -10.54 2.98
C ASP A 128 8.27 -9.73 3.54
N LEU A 129 7.64 -8.88 2.72
CA LEU A 129 6.44 -8.12 3.11
C LEU A 129 5.23 -9.04 3.35
N PRO A 130 4.51 -8.89 4.48
CA PRO A 130 3.28 -9.61 4.75
C PRO A 130 2.25 -9.47 3.61
N GLY A 131 1.80 -10.61 3.08
CA GLY A 131 0.82 -10.66 1.99
C GLY A 131 1.40 -10.60 0.58
N TYR A 132 2.72 -10.51 0.41
CA TYR A 132 3.39 -10.54 -0.88
C TYR A 132 3.92 -11.95 -1.21
N GLY A 133 3.33 -12.57 -2.22
CA GLY A 133 3.82 -13.81 -2.82
C GLY A 133 4.58 -13.54 -4.13
N ALA A 134 5.14 -14.60 -4.73
CA ALA A 134 5.94 -14.50 -5.96
C ALA A 134 5.26 -13.74 -7.11
N GLU A 135 3.95 -13.95 -7.31
CA GLU A 135 3.17 -13.25 -8.34
C GLU A 135 3.10 -11.74 -8.07
N LYS A 136 2.63 -11.32 -6.88
CA LYS A 136 2.57 -9.89 -6.50
C LYS A 136 3.94 -9.23 -6.56
N THR A 137 4.99 -9.91 -6.10
CA THR A 137 6.36 -9.40 -6.22
C THR A 137 6.73 -9.13 -7.67
N SER A 138 6.44 -10.08 -8.58
CA SER A 138 6.78 -9.93 -10.00
C SER A 138 6.02 -8.77 -10.65
N ILE A 139 4.72 -8.64 -10.33
CA ILE A 139 3.89 -7.52 -10.81
C ILE A 139 4.41 -6.20 -10.24
N PHE A 140 4.74 -6.13 -8.95
CA PHE A 140 5.20 -4.91 -8.31
C PHE A 140 6.55 -4.43 -8.86
N VAL A 141 7.48 -5.34 -9.11
CA VAL A 141 8.74 -5.01 -9.81
C VAL A 141 8.46 -4.41 -11.19
N ALA A 142 7.51 -4.98 -11.94
CA ALA A 142 7.13 -4.45 -13.25
C ALA A 142 6.45 -3.07 -13.15
N ILE A 143 5.71 -2.79 -12.08
CA ILE A 143 5.14 -1.47 -11.80
C ILE A 143 6.25 -0.47 -11.50
N LEU A 144 7.20 -0.81 -10.62
CA LEU A 144 8.32 0.07 -10.28
C LEU A 144 9.18 0.39 -11.51
N ALA A 145 9.40 -0.58 -12.41
CA ALA A 145 10.16 -0.36 -13.65
C ALA A 145 9.46 0.57 -14.66
N LYS A 146 8.16 0.83 -14.50
CA LYS A 146 7.37 1.73 -15.37
C LYS A 146 7.18 3.14 -14.80
N ARG A 147 7.57 3.35 -13.54
CA ARG A 147 7.54 4.66 -12.86
C ARG A 147 8.84 5.41 -13.11
#